data_AF-A0A2X3JM26-F1
#
_entry.id   AF-A0A2X3JM26-F1
#
_cell.length_a   1.000
_cell.length_b   1.000
_cell.length_c   1.000
_cell.angle_alpha   90.00
_cell.angle_beta   90.00
_cell.angle_gamma   90.00
#
_symmetry.space_group_name_H-M   'P 1'
#
loop_
_entity.id
_entity.type
_entity.pdbx_description
1 polymer ?
#
loop_
_entity_poly.entity_id
_entity_poly.type
_entity_poly.pdbx_seq_one_letter_code
_entity_poly.pdbx_strand_id
1 'polypeptide(L)'
;MIRIGDVVFDVVKPCSRCIFTTVSPEKGQKHPAGEPLKTLQSFRTAQDNGDVDFGQNLIARNSGVIRVGDEVEILATAPAKIYGAAAADDTAKHHATTGRKCRY
;
A
#
# COMPACT_ATOMS: atom_id res chain seq x y z
N MET A 1 -12.20 11.19 -4.06
CA MET A 1 -11.42 12.43 -3.82
C MET A 1 -11.61 12.83 -2.38
N ILE A 2 -10.57 13.36 -1.75
CA ILE A 2 -10.63 13.86 -0.37
C ILE A 2 -10.00 15.25 -0.28
N ARG A 3 -10.35 16.00 0.75
CA ARG A 3 -9.69 17.25 1.12
C ARG A 3 -9.13 17.11 2.52
N ILE A 4 -7.90 17.59 2.72
CA ILE A 4 -7.24 17.64 4.02
C ILE A 4 -6.83 19.10 4.26
N GLY A 5 -7.47 19.77 5.22
CA GLY A 5 -7.36 21.22 5.37
C GLY A 5 -7.80 21.93 4.08
N ASP A 6 -6.88 22.69 3.47
CA ASP A 6 -7.13 23.43 2.21
C ASP A 6 -6.64 22.70 0.94
N VAL A 7 -6.07 21.49 1.08
CA VAL A 7 -5.48 20.75 -0.06
C VAL A 7 -6.40 19.62 -0.51
N VAL A 8 -6.70 19.58 -1.80
CA VAL A 8 -7.53 18.56 -2.44
C VAL A 8 -6.66 17.46 -3.06
N PHE A 9 -7.07 16.21 -2.84
CA PHE A 9 -6.37 15.02 -3.31
C PHE A 9 -7.25 14.09 -4.15
N ASP A 10 -6.68 13.65 -5.26
CA ASP A 10 -7.15 12.47 -5.99
C ASP A 10 -6.61 11.22 -5.32
N VAL A 11 -7.50 10.26 -5.01
CA VAL A 11 -7.11 8.92 -4.56
C VAL A 11 -6.88 8.08 -5.80
N VAL A 12 -5.62 7.88 -6.18
CA VAL A 12 -5.28 7.34 -7.51
C VAL A 12 -5.24 5.83 -7.50
N LYS A 13 -4.53 5.23 -6.54
CA LYS A 13 -4.37 3.79 -6.48
C LYS A 13 -3.91 3.29 -5.11
N PRO A 14 -4.23 2.04 -4.75
CA PRO A 14 -3.61 1.34 -3.63
C PRO A 14 -2.08 1.32 -3.74
N CYS A 15 -1.41 1.26 -2.59
CA CYS A 15 0.03 1.15 -2.51
C CYS A 15 0.45 -0.28 -2.19
N SER A 16 0.85 -1.01 -3.22
CA SER A 16 1.38 -2.37 -3.11
C SER A 16 2.70 -2.37 -2.36
N ARG A 17 2.83 -3.24 -1.37
CA ARG A 17 3.99 -3.32 -0.49
C ARG A 17 4.93 -4.43 -0.92
N CYS A 18 6.22 -4.13 -0.87
CA CYS A 18 7.29 -5.08 -1.13
C CYS A 18 7.98 -5.47 0.18
N ILE A 19 8.97 -6.35 0.08
CA ILE A 19 9.81 -6.84 1.19
C ILE A 19 10.48 -5.73 2.01
N PHE A 20 10.60 -4.51 1.48
CA PHE A 20 11.22 -3.40 2.20
C PHE A 20 10.49 -3.08 3.51
N THR A 21 9.18 -3.34 3.60
CA THR A 21 8.42 -3.15 4.85
C THR A 21 8.88 -4.05 5.97
N THR A 22 9.61 -5.14 5.68
CA THR A 22 10.12 -6.07 6.68
C THR A 22 11.52 -5.71 7.18
N VAL A 23 12.12 -4.63 6.68
CA VAL A 23 13.43 -4.15 7.15
C VAL A 23 13.20 -3.19 8.32
N SER A 24 13.80 -3.48 9.47
CA SER A 24 13.77 -2.58 10.62
C SER A 24 14.53 -1.28 10.28
N PRO A 25 13.92 -0.09 10.39
CA PRO A 25 14.60 1.18 10.15
C PRO A 25 15.76 1.43 11.14
N GLU A 26 15.63 0.97 12.38
CA GLU A 26 16.64 1.14 13.43
C GLU A 26 17.86 0.23 13.23
N LYS A 27 17.62 -1.02 12.82
CA LYS A 27 18.68 -2.06 12.76
C LYS A 27 19.18 -2.35 11.34
N GLY A 28 18.46 -1.89 10.31
CA GLY A 28 18.76 -2.22 8.90
C GLY A 28 18.61 -3.70 8.55
N GLN A 29 18.03 -4.50 9.43
CA GLN A 29 17.92 -5.95 9.29
C GLN A 29 16.51 -6.36 8.90
N LYS A 30 16.41 -7.39 8.05
CA LYS A 30 15.14 -8.02 7.69
C LYS A 30 14.59 -8.80 8.89
N HIS A 31 13.29 -8.70 9.12
CA HIS A 31 12.60 -9.52 10.10
C HIS A 31 12.69 -11.00 9.68
N PRO A 32 13.13 -11.91 10.56
CA PRO A 32 13.35 -13.32 10.21
C PRO A 32 12.07 -14.02 9.74
N ALA A 33 10.91 -13.62 10.27
CA ALA A 33 9.61 -14.15 9.87
C ALA A 33 8.92 -13.38 8.70
N GLY A 34 9.58 -12.37 8.12
CA GLY A 34 8.99 -11.57 7.03
C GLY A 34 7.82 -10.67 7.45
N GLU A 35 7.73 -10.31 8.74
CA GLU A 35 6.73 -9.37 9.23
C GLU A 35 7.11 -7.92 8.91
N PRO A 36 6.13 -7.04 8.62
CA PRO A 36 4.68 -7.24 8.72
C PRO A 36 4.01 -7.79 7.45
N LEU A 37 4.79 -8.10 6.41
CA LEU A 37 4.24 -8.47 5.09
C LEU A 37 3.45 -9.79 5.15
N LYS A 38 3.94 -10.77 5.92
CA LYS A 38 3.25 -12.04 6.15
C LYS A 38 1.87 -11.84 6.79
N THR A 39 1.75 -10.96 7.79
CA THR A 39 0.45 -10.62 8.38
C THR A 39 -0.48 -9.97 7.34
N LEU A 40 0.02 -9.00 6.57
CA LEU A 40 -0.77 -8.32 5.54
C LEU A 40 -1.28 -9.28 4.45
N GLN A 41 -0.50 -10.30 4.07
CA GLN A 41 -0.91 -11.32 3.09
C GLN A 41 -2.19 -12.06 3.51
N SER A 42 -2.47 -12.18 4.82
CA SER A 42 -3.64 -12.91 5.30
C SER A 42 -4.97 -12.18 5.08
N PHE A 43 -4.98 -10.87 4.77
CA PHE A 43 -6.24 -10.12 4.59
C PHE A 43 -6.18 -8.93 3.62
N ARG A 44 -4.99 -8.56 3.12
CA ARG A 44 -4.77 -7.41 2.23
C ARG A 44 -4.30 -7.81 0.84
N THR A 45 -4.46 -9.09 0.48
CA THR A 45 -4.15 -9.57 -0.86
C THR A 45 -5.29 -9.21 -1.79
N ALA A 46 -5.00 -8.41 -2.81
CA ALA A 46 -5.96 -7.99 -3.81
C ALA A 46 -6.35 -9.17 -4.72
N GLN A 47 -7.66 -9.39 -4.89
CA GLN A 47 -8.14 -10.58 -5.62
C GLN A 47 -7.98 -10.49 -7.14
N ASP A 48 -7.80 -9.29 -7.68
CA ASP A 48 -7.64 -9.03 -9.11
C ASP A 48 -6.21 -9.27 -9.62
N ASN A 49 -5.19 -9.03 -8.78
CA ASN A 49 -3.79 -9.08 -9.20
C ASN A 49 -2.84 -9.79 -8.21
N GLY A 50 -3.31 -10.18 -7.02
CA GLY A 50 -2.50 -10.86 -6.01
C GLY A 50 -1.54 -9.96 -5.21
N ASP A 51 -1.57 -8.65 -5.43
CA ASP A 51 -0.69 -7.73 -4.71
C ASP A 51 -1.14 -7.54 -3.26
N VAL A 52 -0.18 -7.36 -2.35
CA VAL A 52 -0.45 -7.04 -0.95
C VAL A 52 -0.47 -5.52 -0.79
N ASP A 53 -1.67 -4.95 -0.69
CA ASP A 53 -1.85 -3.49 -0.68
C ASP A 53 -1.98 -2.93 0.74
N PHE A 54 -1.20 -1.89 1.08
CA PHE A 54 -1.35 -1.16 2.35
C PHE A 54 -1.11 0.34 2.15
N GLY A 55 -2.14 1.15 2.38
CA GLY A 55 -2.15 2.59 2.12
C GLY A 55 -2.63 2.95 0.71
N GLN A 56 -2.73 4.26 0.45
CA GLN A 56 -3.21 4.84 -0.80
C GLN A 56 -2.20 5.86 -1.33
N ASN A 57 -2.02 5.91 -2.64
CA ASN A 57 -1.25 6.95 -3.31
C ASN A 57 -2.19 8.09 -3.70
N LEU A 58 -1.82 9.31 -3.29
CA LEU A 58 -2.61 10.53 -3.50
C LEU A 58 -1.87 11.48 -4.45
N ILE A 59 -2.62 12.22 -5.28
CA ILE A 59 -2.09 13.35 -6.07
C ILE A 59 -2.75 14.64 -5.58
N ALA A 60 -1.93 15.61 -5.17
CA ALA A 60 -2.41 16.94 -4.79
C ALA A 60 -2.86 17.72 -6.04
N ARG A 61 -4.03 18.37 -5.95
CA ARG A 61 -4.59 19.22 -7.03
C ARG A 61 -4.20 20.68 -6.90
N ASN A 62 -3.76 21.08 -5.70
CA ASN A 62 -3.31 22.42 -5.39
C ASN A 62 -2.16 22.35 -4.38
N SER A 63 -1.45 23.46 -4.23
CA SER A 63 -0.42 23.63 -3.20
C SER A 63 -1.02 24.19 -1.91
N GLY A 64 -0.45 23.82 -0.78
CA GLY A 64 -0.86 24.29 0.54
C GLY A 64 -0.03 23.61 1.63
N VAL A 65 -0.35 23.92 2.89
CA VAL A 65 0.30 23.31 4.06
C VAL A 65 -0.71 22.45 4.79
N ILE A 66 -0.35 21.20 5.06
CA ILE A 66 -1.15 20.27 5.86
C ILE A 66 -0.49 20.12 7.23
N ARG A 67 -1.30 20.09 8.28
CA ARG A 67 -0.88 19.95 9.67
C ARG A 67 -1.62 18.80 10.35
N VAL A 68 -1.00 18.30 11.41
CA VAL A 68 -1.68 17.36 12.31
C VAL A 68 -2.88 18.08 12.94
N GLY A 69 -4.05 17.46 12.85
CA GLY A 69 -5.32 18.02 13.32
C GLY A 69 -6.18 18.61 12.21
N ASP A 70 -5.67 18.74 10.98
CA ASP A 70 -6.49 19.18 9.85
C ASP A 70 -7.63 18.18 9.58
N GLU A 71 -8.82 18.72 9.31
CA GLU A 71 -9.99 17.93 9.00
C GLU A 71 -9.83 17.19 7.66
N VAL A 72 -10.33 15.96 7.62
CA VAL A 72 -10.39 15.15 6.40
C VAL A 72 -11.84 15.08 5.92
N GLU A 73 -12.11 15.68 4.77
CA GLU A 73 -13.43 15.67 4.14
C GLU A 73 -13.46 14.75 2.92
N ILE A 74 -14.54 13.99 2.76
CA ILE A 74 -14.77 13.13 1.60
C ILE A 74 -15.54 13.91 0.54
N LEU A 75 -14.89 14.21 -0.58
CA LEU A 75 -15.51 14.95 -1.69
C LEU A 75 -16.17 14.04 -2.72
N ALA A 76 -15.65 12.82 -2.90
CA ALA A 76 -16.21 11.82 -3.80
C ALA A 76 -15.76 10.41 -3.40
N THR A 77 -16.65 9.44 -3.58
CA THR A 77 -16.40 8.02 -3.29
C THR A 77 -16.31 7.20 -4.57
N ALA A 78 -15.71 6.01 -4.47
CA ALA A 78 -15.66 5.01 -5.53
C ALA A 78 -15.83 3.62 -4.89
N PRO A 79 -16.19 2.59 -5.68
CA PRO A 79 -16.25 1.22 -5.17
C PRO A 79 -14.92 0.80 -4.53
N ALA A 80 -15.01 0.09 -3.41
CA ALA A 80 -13.84 -0.43 -2.73
C ALA A 80 -13.26 -1.62 -3.51
N LYS A 81 -11.92 -1.73 -3.50
CA LYS A 81 -11.21 -2.91 -4.00
C LYS A 81 -11.48 -4.11 -3.08
N ILE A 82 -11.65 -5.30 -3.65
CA ILE A 82 -11.88 -6.54 -2.90
C ILE A 82 -10.53 -7.14 -2.48
N TYR A 83 -10.40 -7.42 -1.19
CA TYR A 83 -9.23 -8.05 -0.60
C TYR A 83 -9.60 -9.38 0.06
N GLY A 84 -8.63 -10.28 0.15
CA GLY A 84 -8.75 -11.54 0.87
C GLY A 84 -7.40 -12.03 1.40
N ALA A 85 -7.42 -13.24 1.95
CA ALA A 85 -6.21 -13.98 2.22
C ALA A 85 -5.55 -14.39 0.90
N ALA A 86 -4.22 -14.38 0.87
CA ALA A 86 -3.49 -15.06 -0.20
C ALA A 86 -3.95 -16.53 -0.22
N ALA A 87 -4.36 -17.03 -1.40
CA ALA A 87 -4.57 -18.46 -1.57
C ALA A 87 -3.24 -19.17 -1.25
N ALA A 88 -3.30 -20.24 -0.45
CA ALA A 88 -2.15 -21.08 -0.16
C ALA A 88 -1.78 -21.87 -1.43
N ASP A 89 -1.13 -21.22 -2.39
CA ASP A 89 -0.60 -21.89 -3.57
C ASP A 89 0.91 -22.11 -3.39
N ASP A 90 1.25 -23.37 -3.11
CA ASP A 90 2.58 -23.94 -3.13
C ASP A 90 3.07 -24.04 -4.58
N THR A 91 3.32 -22.90 -5.22
CA THR A 91 4.19 -22.85 -6.40
C THR A 91 4.93 -21.52 -6.43
N ALA A 92 6.20 -21.58 -6.05
CA ALA A 92 7.20 -20.60 -6.45
C ALA A 92 7.36 -20.61 -7.99
N LYS A 93 6.41 -20.03 -8.72
CA LYS A 93 6.62 -19.66 -10.12
C LYS A 93 6.84 -18.17 -10.18
N HIS A 94 8.10 -17.83 -10.46
CA HIS A 94 8.55 -16.52 -10.87
C HIS A 94 7.61 -15.96 -11.95
N HIS A 95 6.73 -15.03 -11.55
CA HIS A 95 6.12 -14.13 -12.51
C HIS A 95 7.08 -12.97 -12.72
N ALA A 96 7.94 -13.14 -13.74
CA ALA A 96 8.83 -12.11 -14.22
C ALA A 96 8.04 -11.08 -15.03
N THR A 97 7.53 -10.03 -14.36
CA THR A 97 7.07 -8.82 -15.07
C THR A 97 7.38 -7.58 -14.23
N THR A 98 8.44 -6.87 -14.61
CA THR A 98 8.78 -5.49 -14.19
C THR A 98 8.66 -5.19 -12.69
N GLY A 99 9.11 -6.12 -11.85
CA GLY A 99 9.43 -5.80 -10.47
C GLY A 99 10.55 -4.76 -10.49
N ARG A 100 10.24 -3.53 -10.05
CA ARG A 100 11.26 -2.64 -9.48
C ARG A 100 11.81 -3.42 -8.27
N LYS A 101 12.79 -4.29 -8.53
CA LYS A 101 13.64 -4.86 -7.49
C LYS A 101 14.19 -3.64 -6.76
N CYS A 102 13.71 -3.40 -5.55
CA CYS A 102 14.42 -2.55 -4.62
C CYS A 102 15.79 -3.22 -4.45
N ARG A 103 16.75 -2.76 -5.25
CA ARG A 103 18.17 -3.03 -5.03
C ARG A 103 18.53 -2.21 -3.80
N TYR A 104 19.12 -2.89 -2.83
CA TYR A 104 19.89 -2.23 -1.79
C TYR A 104 21.10 -1.56 -2.43
#